data_AF-T1BS96-F1
#
_entry.id   AF-T1BS96-F1
#
_cell.length_a   1.000
_cell.length_b   1.000
_cell.length_c   1.000
_cell.angle_alpha   90.00
_cell.angle_beta   90.00
_cell.angle_gamma   90.00
#
_symmetry.space_group_name_H-M   'P 1'
#
loop_
_entity.id
_entity.type
_entity.pdbx_description
1 polymer ?
#
loop_
_entity_poly.entity_id
_entity_poly.type
_entity_poly.pdbx_seq_one_letter_code
_entity_poly.pdbx_strand_id
1 'polypeptide(L)' 'LEPSDRQVRLGSRGKDSATLDGFFSELGKERSEAIGAISMDMGPAFEKSARTEGHATKAIICYDPFHVVQLATNALD' A
#
# COMPACT_ATOMS: atom_id res chain seq x y z
N LEU A 1 -12.89 15.34 -9.81
CA LEU A 1 -11.74 15.53 -8.91
C LEU A 1 -10.82 16.54 -9.56
N GLU A 2 -10.66 17.69 -8.93
CA GLU A 2 -9.68 18.70 -9.36
C GLU A 2 -8.28 18.06 -9.40
N PRO A 3 -7.37 18.47 -10.30
CA PRO A 3 -6.06 17.86 -10.47
C PRO A 3 -5.20 17.78 -9.18
N SER A 4 -5.47 18.63 -8.18
CA SER A 4 -4.77 18.67 -6.88
C SER A 4 -5.06 17.49 -5.95
N ASP A 5 -6.17 16.77 -6.12
CA ASP A 5 -6.65 15.77 -5.15
C ASP A 5 -6.23 14.32 -5.48
N ARG A 6 -5.40 14.13 -6.51
CA ARG A 6 -4.96 12.79 -6.97
C ARG A 6 -3.76 12.22 -6.21
N GLN A 7 -3.17 12.99 -5.29
CA GLN A 7 -2.02 12.54 -4.49
C GLN A 7 -2.31 12.71 -3.00
N VAL A 8 -2.20 11.62 -2.26
CA VAL A 8 -2.20 11.62 -0.79
C VAL A 8 -0.83 11.15 -0.34
N ARG A 9 -0.22 11.87 0.61
CA ARG A 9 1.05 11.49 1.24
C ARG A 9 0.84 11.40 2.73
N LEU A 10 1.10 10.23 3.30
CA LEU A 10 1.14 10.02 4.74
C LEU A 10 2.59 9.75 5.16
N GLY A 11 3.00 10.35 6.28
CA GLY A 11 4.23 10.01 6.98
C GLY A 11 3.93 9.70 8.44
N SER A 12 4.29 8.51 8.89
CA SER A 12 4.12 8.04 10.27
C SER A 12 5.33 7.21 10.72
N ARG A 13 5.52 7.09 12.03
CA ARG A 13 6.61 6.27 12.60
C ARG A 13 6.16 4.82 12.70
N GLY A 14 6.84 3.92 11.98
CA GLY A 14 6.55 2.48 12.00
C GLY A 14 6.42 1.92 10.58
N LYS A 15 6.54 0.59 10.44
CA LYS A 15 6.33 -0.14 9.18
C LYS A 15 5.43 -1.36 9.36
N ASP A 16 4.59 -1.32 10.39
CA ASP A 16 3.65 -2.40 10.71
C ASP A 16 2.25 -2.13 10.14
N SER A 17 1.39 -3.15 10.17
CA SER A 17 0.03 -3.02 9.66
C SER A 17 -0.76 -1.93 10.37
N ALA A 18 -0.57 -1.73 11.68
CA ALA A 18 -1.28 -0.69 12.44
C ALA A 18 -0.96 0.72 11.91
N THR A 19 0.29 0.95 11.53
CA THR A 19 0.74 2.21 10.93
C THR A 19 0.10 2.44 9.57
N LEU A 20 -0.04 1.38 8.77
CA LEU A 20 -0.69 1.41 7.45
C LEU A 20 -2.21 1.49 7.53
N ASP A 21 -2.83 0.92 8.56
CA ASP A 21 -4.26 1.03 8.80
C ASP A 21 -4.66 2.49 9.06
N GLY A 22 -3.76 3.28 9.66
CA GLY A 22 -3.90 4.73 9.80
C GLY A 22 -4.02 5.46 8.45
N PHE A 23 -3.29 5.02 7.42
CA PHE A 23 -3.41 5.58 6.06
C PHE A 23 -4.80 5.37 5.47
N PHE A 24 -5.32 4.14 5.51
CA PHE A 24 -6.64 3.85 4.96
C PHE A 24 -7.76 4.46 5.79
N SER A 25 -7.55 4.61 7.10
CA SER A 25 -8.46 5.34 7.99
C SER A 25 -8.57 6.82 7.62
N GLU A 26 -7.44 7.48 7.34
CA GLU A 26 -7.41 8.89 6.88
C GLU A 26 -7.94 9.03 5.45
N LEU A 27 -7.62 8.08 4.57
CA LEU A 27 -8.11 8.07 3.20
C LEU A 27 -9.64 7.90 3.14
N GLY A 28 -10.19 7.13 4.08
CA GLY A 28 -11.62 6.82 4.18
C GLY A 28 -12.05 5.71 3.23
N LYS A 29 -13.20 5.10 3.55
CA LYS A 29 -13.71 3.90 2.85
C LYS A 29 -13.97 4.14 1.36
N GLU A 30 -14.68 5.21 1.00
CA GLU A 30 -15.04 5.49 -0.40
C GLU A 30 -13.82 5.60 -1.31
N ARG A 31 -12.80 6.35 -0.86
CA ARG A 31 -11.56 6.55 -1.62
C ARG A 31 -10.70 5.30 -1.62
N SER A 32 -10.69 4.54 -0.53
CA SER A 32 -9.98 3.25 -0.46
C SER A 32 -10.56 2.22 -1.43
N GLU A 33 -11.88 2.15 -1.55
CA GLU A 33 -12.58 1.26 -2.49
C GLU A 33 -12.36 1.65 -3.96
N ALA A 34 -12.06 2.92 -4.23
CA ALA A 34 -11.75 3.43 -5.58
C ALA A 34 -10.31 3.10 -6.04
N ILE A 35 -9.45 2.56 -5.15
CA ILE A 35 -8.09 2.17 -5.52
C ILE A 35 -8.15 0.93 -6.42
N GLY A 36 -7.73 1.08 -7.67
CA GLY A 36 -7.66 -0.02 -8.65
C GLY A 36 -6.38 -0.85 -8.58
N ALA A 37 -5.26 -0.24 -8.17
CA ALA A 37 -3.98 -0.93 -8.02
C ALA A 37 -3.12 -0.25 -6.95
N ILE A 38 -2.29 -1.03 -6.26
CA ILE A 38 -1.32 -0.55 -5.28
C ILE A 38 0.05 -1.11 -5.64
N SER A 39 1.04 -0.23 -5.79
CA SER A 39 2.45 -0.62 -5.82
C SER A 39 2.97 -0.62 -4.38
N MET A 40 3.51 -1.75 -3.91
CA MET A 40 4.05 -1.88 -2.54
C MET A 40 5.25 -2.83 -2.50
N ASP A 41 5.96 -2.82 -1.38
CA ASP A 41 6.98 -3.83 -1.11
C ASP A 41 6.35 -5.22 -0.82
N MET A 42 7.19 -6.26 -0.69
CA MET A 42 6.75 -7.63 -0.41
C MET A 42 6.59 -7.92 1.09
N GLY A 43 6.51 -6.88 1.93
CA GLY A 43 6.37 -7.03 3.38
C GLY A 43 4.97 -7.51 3.76
N PRO A 44 4.82 -8.52 4.64
CA PRO A 44 3.51 -9.08 5.00
C PRO A 44 2.58 -8.07 5.67
N ALA A 45 3.14 -7.02 6.28
CA ALA A 45 2.37 -5.96 6.91
C ALA A 45 1.56 -5.12 5.90
N PHE A 46 2.10 -4.87 4.71
CA PHE A 46 1.50 -4.04 3.67
C PHE A 46 0.34 -4.75 3.00
N GLU A 47 0.54 -6.00 2.59
CA GLU A 47 -0.53 -6.80 2.00
C GLU A 47 -1.65 -7.04 3.02
N LYS A 48 -1.32 -7.36 4.28
CA LYS A 48 -2.32 -7.53 5.33
C LYS A 48 -3.18 -6.27 5.50
N SER A 49 -2.56 -5.10 5.61
CA SER A 49 -3.30 -3.84 5.78
C SER A 49 -4.14 -3.51 4.55
N ALA A 50 -3.60 -3.63 3.33
CA ALA A 50 -4.35 -3.36 2.10
C ALA A 50 -5.59 -4.24 1.94
N ARG A 51 -5.54 -5.48 2.46
CA ARG A 51 -6.65 -6.45 2.42
C ARG A 51 -7.63 -6.35 3.60
N THR A 52 -7.39 -5.50 4.59
CA THR A 52 -8.33 -5.27 5.69
C THR A 52 -9.66 -4.72 5.17
N GLU A 53 -10.77 -5.16 5.75
CA GLU A 53 -12.10 -4.68 5.38
C GLU A 53 -12.20 -3.15 5.54
N GLY A 54 -12.77 -2.47 4.54
CA GLY A 54 -12.84 -1.01 4.50
C GLY A 54 -11.61 -0.32 3.91
N HIS A 55 -10.56 -1.07 3.57
CA HIS A 55 -9.38 -0.58 2.86
C HIS A 55 -9.48 -0.90 1.36
N ALA A 56 -8.37 -1.20 0.69
CA ALA A 56 -8.26 -1.37 -0.75
C ALA A 56 -8.38 -2.84 -1.19
N THR A 57 -9.41 -3.53 -0.68
CA THR A 57 -9.58 -4.99 -0.87
C THR A 57 -9.75 -5.43 -2.33
N LYS A 58 -10.17 -4.51 -3.21
CA LYS A 58 -10.37 -4.72 -4.65
C LYS A 58 -9.15 -4.38 -5.51
N ALA A 59 -8.12 -3.77 -4.91
CA ALA A 59 -6.96 -3.32 -5.66
C ALA A 59 -6.08 -4.49 -6.11
N ILE A 60 -5.53 -4.38 -7.31
CA ILE A 60 -4.45 -5.25 -7.78
C ILE A 60 -3.18 -4.90 -6.98
N ILE A 61 -2.59 -5.89 -6.31
CA ILE A 61 -1.29 -5.72 -5.65
C ILE A 61 -0.19 -5.92 -6.69
N CYS A 62 0.63 -4.88 -6.86
CA CYS A 62 1.82 -4.88 -7.69
C CYS A 62 3.04 -4.78 -6.76
N TYR A 63 3.87 -5.82 -6.69
CA TYR A 63 5.15 -5.69 -5.98
C TYR A 63 6.10 -4.82 -6.80
N ASP A 64 6.71 -3.84 -6.14
CA ASP A 64 7.51 -2.86 -6.88
C ASP A 64 8.82 -3.48 -7.44
N PRO A 65 9.26 -3.05 -8.63
CA PRO A 65 10.45 -3.63 -9.26
C PRO A 65 11.73 -3.50 -8.44
N PHE A 66 11.86 -2.47 -7.61
CA PHE A 66 13.06 -2.25 -6.82
C PHE A 66 13.24 -3.38 -5.79
N HIS A 67 12.20 -3.67 -4.99
CA HIS A 67 12.26 -4.75 -4.01
C HIS A 67 12.34 -6.13 -4.68
N VAL A 68 11.69 -6.33 -5.84
CA VAL A 68 11.78 -7.59 -6.59
C VAL A 68 13.22 -7.85 -7.06
N VAL A 69 13.88 -6.86 -7.65
CA VAL A 69 15.27 -6.97 -8.12
C VAL A 69 16.24 -7.16 -6.94
N GLN A 70 16.02 -6.43 -5.84
CA GLN A 70 16.82 -6.60 -4.63
C GLN A 70 16.71 -8.02 -4.07
N LEU A 71 15.49 -8.56 -3.96
CA LEU A 71 15.27 -9.93 -3.49
C LEU A 71 15.96 -10.95 -4.40
N ALA A 72 15.81 -10.79 -5.71
CA ALA A 72 16.46 -11.68 -6.68
C ALA A 72 17.99 -11.63 -6.53
N THR A 73 18.57 -10.43 -6.40
CA THR A 73 20.02 -10.25 -6.22
C THR A 73 20.50 -10.94 -4.95
N ASN A 74 19.83 -10.73 -3.82
CA ASN A 74 20.18 -11.37 -2.54
C ASN A 74 20.07 -12.90 -2.58
N ALA A 75 19.23 -13.46 -3.45
CA ALA A 75 19.06 -14.90 -3.60
C ALA A 75 20.17 -15.56 -4.46
N LEU A 76 20.96 -14.75 -5.18
CA LEU A 76 22.09 -15.20 -5.99
C LEU A 76 23.43 -15.14 -5.24
N ASP A 77 23.48 -14.47 -4.09
CA ASP A 77 24.62 -14.46 -3.15
C ASP A 77 24.65 -15.72 -2.28
#